data_AF-A0A7J9I8I6-F1
#
_entry.id   AF-A0A7J9I8I6-F1
#
_cell.length_a   1.000
_cell.length_b   1.000
_cell.length_c   1.000
_cell.angle_alpha   90.00
_cell.angle_beta   90.00
_cell.angle_gamma   90.00
#
_symmetry.space_group_name_H-M   'P 1'
#
loop_
_entity.id
_entity.type
_entity.pdbx_description
1 polymer ?
#
loop_
_entity_poly.entity_id
_entity_poly.type
_entity_poly.pdbx_seq_one_letter_code
_entity_poly.pdbx_strand_id
1 'polypeptide(L)'
;MANLNTVDVDLANLNIMDEEEDPLLVVGDDIAIDPEYGLCSVGRVLTDSIMNFPSLKNTLADLWHPLRRVSITEIEDKCILFQFYSEIDLKRVMDGMPWFFNRHLIEFHRLIRGEEPSTVPLWTTIFWVQIHNLPVGFITEGMPRQFRDFIGKLMEYDVSMVRRGISKFMWIRVVMDIRLPLKRKK
;
A
#
# COMPACT_ATOMS: atom_id res chain seq x y z
N MET A 1 -8.68 -64.36 -12.00
CA MET A 1 -8.36 -63.84 -10.65
C MET A 1 -7.09 -63.02 -10.80
N ALA A 2 -7.21 -61.70 -10.94
CA ALA A 2 -6.07 -60.81 -11.10
C ALA A 2 -5.65 -60.29 -9.72
N ASN A 3 -4.34 -60.41 -9.41
CA ASN A 3 -3.73 -60.06 -8.14
C ASN A 3 -3.87 -58.55 -7.85
N LEU A 4 -4.58 -58.20 -6.78
CA LEU A 4 -4.68 -56.83 -6.25
C LEU A 4 -3.46 -56.39 -5.43
N ASN A 5 -2.49 -57.28 -5.19
CA ASN A 5 -1.42 -57.05 -4.20
C ASN A 5 -0.10 -56.53 -4.80
N THR A 6 -0.01 -56.34 -6.13
CA THR A 6 1.25 -55.90 -6.74
C THR A 6 1.42 -54.37 -6.70
N VAL A 7 0.31 -53.63 -6.73
CA VAL A 7 0.35 -52.15 -6.80
C VAL A 7 0.79 -51.54 -5.46
N ASP A 8 0.39 -52.14 -4.33
CA ASP A 8 0.72 -51.64 -2.98
C ASP A 8 2.19 -51.84 -2.59
N VAL A 9 2.85 -52.88 -3.13
CA VAL A 9 4.24 -53.20 -2.80
C VAL A 9 5.21 -52.27 -3.54
N ASP A 10 4.85 -51.84 -4.75
CA ASP A 10 5.65 -50.91 -5.54
C ASP A 10 5.56 -49.46 -5.05
N LEU A 11 4.46 -49.09 -4.38
CA LEU A 11 4.29 -47.79 -3.72
C LEU A 11 5.11 -47.65 -2.43
N ALA A 12 5.38 -48.76 -1.73
CA ALA A 12 6.10 -48.76 -0.45
C ALA A 12 7.62 -48.53 -0.57
N ASN A 13 8.17 -48.50 -1.79
CA ASN A 13 9.60 -48.29 -2.06
C ASN A 13 9.92 -46.87 -2.59
N LEU A 14 8.98 -45.94 -2.52
CA LEU A 14 9.24 -44.52 -2.82
C LEU A 14 9.99 -43.89 -1.64
N ASN A 15 11.32 -43.85 -1.75
CA ASN A 15 12.17 -43.16 -0.78
C ASN A 15 12.43 -41.74 -1.30
N ILE A 16 12.10 -40.73 -0.50
CA ILE A 16 12.39 -39.33 -0.83
C ILE A 16 13.91 -39.17 -0.75
N MET A 17 14.55 -38.95 -1.90
CA MET A 17 15.99 -38.64 -1.98
C MET A 17 16.18 -37.15 -1.69
N ASP A 18 17.20 -36.79 -0.91
CA ASP A 18 17.52 -35.42 -0.48
C ASP A 18 17.98 -34.47 -1.62
N GLU A 19 17.62 -34.74 -2.88
CA GLU A 19 18.03 -33.95 -4.06
C GLU A 19 16.92 -33.06 -4.64
N GLU A 20 15.76 -32.93 -3.99
CA GLU A 20 14.71 -31.97 -4.41
C GLU A 20 14.75 -30.68 -3.58
N GLU A 21 15.73 -29.83 -3.86
CA GLU A 21 15.69 -28.40 -3.50
C GLU A 21 15.91 -27.48 -4.72
N ASP A 22 15.77 -27.99 -5.94
CA ASP A 22 15.66 -27.11 -7.10
C ASP A 22 14.20 -26.64 -7.26
N PRO A 23 13.93 -25.32 -7.16
CA PRO A 23 12.59 -24.80 -7.33
C PRO A 23 12.06 -25.18 -8.70
N LEU A 24 10.85 -25.74 -8.73
CA LEU A 24 10.09 -26.03 -9.94
C LEU A 24 9.89 -24.73 -10.75
N LEU A 25 10.73 -24.52 -11.75
CA LEU A 25 10.50 -23.51 -12.79
C LEU A 25 9.36 -23.98 -13.67
N VAL A 26 8.15 -23.54 -13.36
CA VAL A 26 7.01 -23.68 -14.26
C VAL A 26 7.28 -22.80 -15.48
N VAL A 27 7.88 -23.39 -16.52
CA VAL A 27 7.94 -22.79 -17.86
C VAL A 27 6.54 -22.94 -18.45
N GLY A 28 5.63 -22.06 -18.04
CA GLY A 28 4.41 -21.83 -18.79
C GLY A 28 4.78 -21.27 -20.16
N ASP A 29 4.06 -21.68 -21.20
CA ASP A 29 4.14 -21.02 -22.51
C ASP A 29 4.21 -19.51 -22.31
N ASP A 30 5.21 -18.86 -22.91
CA ASP A 30 5.51 -17.42 -22.82
C ASP A 30 4.36 -16.55 -23.38
N ILE A 31 3.22 -16.58 -22.72
CA ILE A 31 2.42 -15.37 -22.56
C ILE A 31 3.01 -14.75 -21.31
N ALA A 32 4.01 -13.90 -21.49
CA ALA A 32 4.30 -12.87 -20.52
C ALA A 32 3.01 -12.05 -20.36
N ILE A 33 2.10 -12.54 -19.53
CA ILE A 33 1.05 -11.73 -18.93
C ILE A 33 1.86 -10.83 -18.02
N ASP A 34 2.34 -9.71 -18.57
CA ASP A 34 2.65 -8.53 -17.78
C ASP A 34 1.38 -8.34 -16.96
N PRO A 35 1.37 -8.68 -15.65
CA PRO A 35 0.17 -8.49 -14.88
C PRO A 35 0.00 -6.99 -14.93
N GLU A 36 -1.07 -6.52 -15.57
CA GLU A 36 -1.31 -5.11 -15.76
C GLU A 36 -1.70 -4.51 -14.39
N TYR A 37 -0.73 -4.45 -13.47
CA TYR A 37 -0.80 -3.90 -12.12
C TYR A 37 -0.99 -2.38 -12.16
N GLY A 38 -1.23 -1.78 -13.34
CA GLY A 38 -1.47 -0.36 -13.52
C GLY A 38 -2.65 0.17 -12.69
N LEU A 39 -3.59 -0.71 -12.33
CA LEU A 39 -4.71 -0.42 -11.43
C LEU A 39 -4.61 -1.11 -10.06
N CYS A 40 -3.41 -1.54 -9.66
CA CYS A 40 -3.17 -2.17 -8.38
C CYS A 40 -2.50 -1.23 -7.39
N SER A 41 -2.78 -1.49 -6.13
CA SER A 41 -2.03 -0.93 -5.01
C SER A 41 -1.79 -2.02 -3.99
N VAL A 42 -0.71 -1.87 -3.25
CA VAL A 42 -0.32 -2.76 -2.18
C VAL A 42 -0.33 -1.99 -0.87
N GLY A 43 -0.71 -2.65 0.21
CA GLY A 43 -0.72 -2.01 1.52
C GLY A 43 -0.57 -2.99 2.66
N ARG A 44 -0.30 -2.43 3.83
CA ARG A 44 -0.08 -3.20 5.06
C ARG A 44 -0.58 -2.40 6.25
N VAL A 45 -1.26 -3.07 7.17
CA VAL A 45 -1.72 -2.44 8.42
C VAL A 45 -0.59 -2.47 9.43
N LEU A 46 -0.25 -1.31 9.99
CA LEU A 46 0.81 -1.16 10.98
C LEU A 46 0.36 -1.66 12.36
N THR A 47 0.39 -2.97 12.52
CA THR A 47 0.05 -3.65 13.76
C THR A 47 0.75 -5.00 13.87
N ASP A 48 1.26 -5.30 15.07
CA ASP A 48 1.80 -6.62 15.38
C ASP A 48 0.68 -7.64 15.65
N SER A 49 -0.52 -7.16 15.97
CA SER A 49 -1.67 -7.99 16.31
C SER A 49 -2.21 -8.76 15.11
N ILE A 50 -2.82 -9.92 15.38
CA ILE A 50 -3.57 -10.67 14.38
C ILE A 50 -4.80 -9.85 14.00
N MET A 51 -4.99 -9.69 12.68
CA MET A 51 -6.06 -8.87 12.13
C MET A 51 -7.17 -9.75 11.56
N ASN A 52 -8.43 -9.37 11.82
CA ASN A 52 -9.56 -9.96 11.13
C ASN A 52 -9.63 -9.41 9.70
N PHE A 53 -9.02 -10.13 8.75
CA PHE A 53 -8.98 -9.75 7.35
C PHE A 53 -10.37 -9.57 6.71
N PRO A 54 -11.37 -10.46 6.93
CA PRO A 54 -12.74 -10.22 6.47
C PRO A 54 -13.33 -8.89 6.95
N SER A 55 -13.12 -8.52 8.22
CA SER A 55 -13.58 -7.23 8.75
C SER A 55 -12.87 -6.05 8.09
N LEU A 56 -11.55 -6.13 7.86
CA LEU A 56 -10.81 -5.09 7.13
C LEU A 56 -11.36 -4.93 5.71
N LYS A 57 -11.51 -6.03 4.99
CA LYS A 57 -11.98 -6.05 3.61
C LYS A 57 -13.34 -5.38 3.47
N ASN A 58 -14.30 -5.77 4.30
CA ASN A 58 -15.65 -5.20 4.27
C ASN A 58 -15.61 -3.72 4.64
N THR A 59 -14.88 -3.36 5.71
CA THR A 59 -14.76 -1.97 6.17
C THR A 59 -14.18 -1.06 5.08
N LEU A 60 -13.11 -1.48 4.40
CA LEU A 60 -12.48 -0.68 3.34
C LEU A 60 -13.34 -0.61 2.08
N ALA A 61 -13.99 -1.71 1.70
CA ALA A 61 -14.90 -1.72 0.55
C ALA A 61 -16.08 -0.75 0.77
N ASP A 62 -16.67 -0.76 1.97
CA ASP A 62 -17.76 0.14 2.36
C ASP A 62 -17.29 1.59 2.47
N LEU A 63 -16.12 1.83 3.09
CA LEU A 63 -15.56 3.17 3.27
C LEU A 63 -15.19 3.82 1.93
N TRP A 64 -14.50 3.09 1.06
CA TRP A 64 -14.07 3.63 -0.23
C TRP A 64 -15.21 3.71 -1.22
N HIS A 65 -16.25 2.89 -1.07
CA HIS A 65 -17.44 2.86 -1.93
C HIS A 65 -17.10 3.08 -3.41
N PRO A 66 -16.30 2.20 -4.04
CA PRO A 66 -15.86 2.38 -5.41
C PRO A 66 -17.06 2.51 -6.36
N LEU A 67 -16.90 3.30 -7.42
CA LEU A 67 -17.90 3.42 -8.48
C LEU A 67 -18.06 2.09 -9.24
N ARG A 68 -16.97 1.32 -9.35
CA ARG A 68 -17.00 -0.05 -9.88
C ARG A 68 -16.79 -1.05 -8.73
N ARG A 69 -15.70 -1.81 -8.79
CA ARG A 69 -15.35 -2.81 -7.78
C ARG A 69 -13.90 -2.61 -7.34
N VAL A 70 -13.61 -3.05 -6.13
CA VAL A 70 -12.25 -3.26 -5.64
C VAL A 70 -12.13 -4.71 -5.18
N SER A 71 -11.14 -5.42 -5.67
CA SER A 71 -10.79 -6.75 -5.18
C SER A 71 -9.69 -6.58 -4.13
N ILE A 72 -9.96 -7.06 -2.92
CA ILE A 72 -9.03 -7.00 -1.79
C ILE A 72 -8.65 -8.43 -1.42
N THR A 73 -7.34 -8.72 -1.50
CA THR A 73 -6.76 -10.04 -1.26
C THR A 73 -5.55 -9.93 -0.34
N GLU A 74 -5.47 -10.81 0.65
CA GLU A 74 -4.28 -10.98 1.47
C GLU A 74 -3.25 -11.79 0.67
N ILE A 75 -2.01 -11.32 0.67
CA ILE A 75 -0.83 -12.03 0.16
C ILE A 75 0.06 -12.36 1.37
N GLU A 76 1.29 -12.77 1.13
CA GLU A 76 2.30 -13.10 2.14
C GLU A 76 2.64 -11.90 3.04
N ASP A 77 3.17 -12.18 4.24
CA ASP A 77 3.69 -11.18 5.18
C ASP A 77 2.73 -10.04 5.58
N LYS A 78 1.44 -10.36 5.75
CA LYS A 78 0.37 -9.38 6.07
C LYS A 78 0.21 -8.30 4.98
N CYS A 79 0.72 -8.57 3.79
CA CYS A 79 0.61 -7.70 2.64
C CYS A 79 -0.79 -7.84 2.01
N ILE A 80 -1.38 -6.73 1.59
CA ILE A 80 -2.74 -6.69 1.05
C ILE A 80 -2.67 -6.07 -0.34
N LEU A 81 -3.16 -6.81 -1.33
CA LEU A 81 -3.32 -6.32 -2.69
C LEU A 81 -4.74 -5.79 -2.90
N PHE A 82 -4.79 -4.58 -3.45
CA PHE A 82 -5.99 -3.87 -3.84
C PHE A 82 -5.99 -3.74 -5.36
N GLN A 83 -6.82 -4.51 -6.04
CA GLN A 83 -7.04 -4.38 -7.48
C GLN A 83 -8.28 -3.53 -7.73
N PHE A 84 -8.08 -2.37 -8.34
CA PHE A 84 -9.15 -1.50 -8.79
C PHE A 84 -9.52 -1.81 -10.24
N TYR A 85 -10.76 -1.47 -10.60
CA TYR A 85 -11.29 -1.65 -11.96
C TYR A 85 -11.67 -0.31 -12.61
N SER A 86 -11.20 0.78 -12.01
CA SER A 86 -11.42 2.16 -12.44
C SER A 86 -10.23 3.00 -11.97
N GLU A 87 -9.56 3.70 -12.89
CA GLU A 87 -8.51 4.66 -12.54
C GLU A 87 -9.06 5.78 -11.63
N ILE A 88 -10.33 6.14 -11.78
CA ILE A 88 -10.99 7.16 -10.95
C ILE A 88 -11.10 6.67 -9.50
N ASP A 89 -11.45 5.39 -9.29
CA ASP A 89 -11.55 4.81 -7.94
C ASP A 89 -10.17 4.73 -7.29
N LEU A 90 -9.17 4.24 -8.04
CA LEU A 90 -7.78 4.20 -7.58
C LEU A 90 -7.29 5.60 -7.19
N LYS A 91 -7.45 6.58 -8.08
CA LYS A 91 -7.04 7.96 -7.83
C LYS A 91 -7.74 8.53 -6.60
N ARG A 92 -9.05 8.34 -6.45
CA ARG A 92 -9.81 8.82 -5.29
C ARG A 92 -9.31 8.19 -3.99
N VAL A 93 -9.00 6.89 -4.00
CA VAL A 93 -8.45 6.20 -2.82
C VAL A 93 -7.03 6.70 -2.50
N MET A 94 -6.16 6.87 -3.50
CA MET A 94 -4.82 7.45 -3.31
C MET A 94 -4.89 8.89 -2.78
N ASP A 95 -5.82 9.70 -3.30
CA ASP A 95 -6.00 11.09 -2.90
C ASP A 95 -6.59 11.22 -1.48
N GLY A 96 -7.31 10.20 -1.00
CA GLY A 96 -7.89 10.14 0.35
C GLY A 96 -6.94 9.70 1.46
N MET A 97 -5.69 9.36 1.14
CA MET A 97 -4.70 8.97 2.15
C MET A 97 -4.47 10.08 3.21
N PRO A 98 -4.19 9.72 4.47
CA PRO A 98 -3.92 8.37 4.98
C PRO A 98 -5.18 7.55 5.30
N TRP A 99 -5.07 6.21 5.21
CA TRP A 99 -6.14 5.28 5.59
C TRP A 99 -5.84 4.62 6.93
N PHE A 100 -6.89 4.29 7.68
CA PHE A 100 -6.78 3.61 8.96
C PHE A 100 -7.78 2.46 9.05
N PHE A 101 -7.37 1.39 9.73
CA PHE A 101 -8.26 0.31 10.15
C PHE A 101 -8.05 0.05 11.63
N ASN A 102 -9.12 0.06 12.43
CA ASN A 102 -9.06 -0.13 13.89
C ASN A 102 -7.98 0.73 14.59
N ARG A 103 -7.86 2.01 14.19
CA ARG A 103 -6.86 2.97 14.69
C ARG A 103 -5.39 2.66 14.31
N HIS A 104 -5.15 1.63 13.50
CA HIS A 104 -3.86 1.35 12.91
C HIS A 104 -3.78 1.98 11.52
N LEU A 105 -2.67 2.65 11.24
CA LEU A 105 -2.39 3.23 9.93
C LEU A 105 -2.22 2.11 8.89
N ILE A 106 -2.76 2.34 7.70
CA ILE A 106 -2.56 1.48 6.55
C ILE A 106 -1.51 2.16 5.66
N GLU A 107 -0.38 1.49 5.48
CA GLU A 107 0.57 1.83 4.42
C GLU A 107 -0.06 1.49 3.08
N PHE A 108 0.14 2.35 2.08
CA PHE A 108 -0.54 2.21 0.80
C PHE A 108 0.35 2.74 -0.32
N HIS A 109 0.63 1.90 -1.31
CA HIS A 109 1.52 2.18 -2.43
C HIS A 109 0.88 1.74 -3.74
N ARG A 110 0.86 2.61 -4.75
CA ARG A 110 0.41 2.25 -6.10
C ARG A 110 1.53 1.49 -6.79
N LEU A 111 1.23 0.26 -7.24
CA LEU A 111 2.20 -0.53 -7.98
C LEU A 111 2.54 0.14 -9.31
N ILE A 112 3.83 0.12 -9.65
CA ILE A 112 4.32 0.48 -10.99
C ILE A 112 4.77 -0.77 -11.73
N ARG A 113 4.93 -0.64 -13.06
CA ARG A 113 5.32 -1.75 -13.92
C ARG A 113 6.64 -2.38 -13.45
N GLY A 114 6.63 -3.70 -13.26
CA GLY A 114 7.80 -4.47 -12.82
C GLY A 114 8.00 -4.54 -11.31
N GLU A 115 7.13 -3.92 -10.50
CA GLU A 115 7.13 -4.16 -9.05
C GLU A 115 6.39 -5.45 -8.71
N GLU A 116 7.03 -6.27 -7.86
CA GLU A 116 6.41 -7.46 -7.30
C GLU A 116 5.71 -7.11 -5.97
N PRO A 117 4.37 -7.27 -5.85
CA PRO A 117 3.60 -6.79 -4.70
C PRO A 117 4.15 -7.20 -3.32
N SER A 118 4.64 -8.43 -3.17
CA SER A 118 5.16 -8.94 -1.89
C SER A 118 6.47 -8.30 -1.46
N THR A 119 7.25 -7.74 -2.40
CA THR A 119 8.60 -7.22 -2.14
C THR A 119 8.68 -5.70 -2.07
N VAL A 120 7.60 -5.00 -2.43
CA VAL A 120 7.57 -3.54 -2.42
C VAL A 120 7.81 -3.00 -1.01
N PRO A 121 8.80 -2.09 -0.82
CA PRO A 121 9.06 -1.49 0.46
C PRO A 121 7.95 -0.51 0.85
N LEU A 122 7.04 -0.96 1.70
CA LEU A 122 6.07 -0.12 2.39
C LEU A 122 6.77 0.54 3.59
N TRP A 123 7.28 1.76 3.41
CA TRP A 123 7.92 2.56 4.48
C TRP A 123 7.44 4.00 4.54
N THR A 124 6.53 4.39 3.65
CA THR A 124 6.10 5.77 3.54
C THR A 124 4.60 5.89 3.48
N THR A 125 4.07 6.98 4.01
CA THR A 125 2.67 7.34 3.85
C THR A 125 2.52 8.82 3.59
N ILE A 126 1.33 9.22 3.17
CA ILE A 126 1.00 10.60 2.87
C ILE A 126 0.10 11.16 3.97
N PHE A 127 0.50 12.29 4.55
CA PHE A 127 -0.29 13.02 5.54
C PHE A 127 -0.65 14.42 5.06
N TRP A 128 -1.87 14.82 5.39
CA TRP A 128 -2.23 16.23 5.48
C TRP A 128 -1.75 16.78 6.82
N VAL A 129 -0.86 17.77 6.77
CA VAL A 129 -0.27 18.41 7.94
C VAL A 129 -0.71 19.87 7.98
N GLN A 130 -1.25 20.27 9.12
CA GLN A 130 -1.64 21.65 9.39
C GLN A 130 -0.49 22.38 10.10
N ILE A 131 0.03 23.41 9.45
CA ILE A 131 1.06 24.28 10.01
C ILE A 131 0.37 25.48 10.64
N HIS A 132 0.59 25.71 11.93
CA HIS A 132 0.00 26.80 12.69
C HIS A 132 1.00 27.94 12.96
N ASN A 133 0.48 29.04 13.48
CA ASN A 133 1.24 30.21 13.93
C ASN A 133 2.04 30.88 12.80
N LEU A 134 1.50 30.84 11.58
CA LEU A 134 2.07 31.56 10.45
C LEU A 134 1.77 33.06 10.60
N PRO A 135 2.77 33.95 10.44
CA PRO A 135 2.52 35.39 10.47
C PRO A 135 1.55 35.80 9.36
N VAL A 136 0.61 36.69 9.66
CA VAL A 136 -0.41 37.15 8.69
C VAL A 136 0.29 37.88 7.54
N GLY A 137 -0.10 37.57 6.30
CA GLY A 137 0.56 38.10 5.09
C GLY A 137 1.90 37.44 4.73
N PHE A 138 2.34 36.44 5.49
CA PHE A 138 3.64 35.76 5.28
C PHE A 138 3.53 34.44 4.51
N ILE A 139 2.30 34.01 4.18
CA ILE A 139 2.08 32.84 3.36
C ILE A 139 2.48 33.17 1.91
N THR A 140 3.65 32.69 1.50
CA THR A 140 4.18 32.83 0.13
C THR A 140 4.27 31.47 -0.55
N GLU A 141 4.32 31.43 -1.88
CA GLU A 141 4.51 30.17 -2.64
C GLU A 141 5.84 29.46 -2.33
N GLY A 142 6.83 30.17 -1.78
CA GLY A 142 8.10 29.61 -1.33
C GLY A 142 8.05 28.95 0.05
N MET A 143 7.08 29.31 0.90
CA MET A 143 6.99 28.87 2.29
C MET A 143 6.77 27.35 2.45
N PRO A 144 5.86 26.68 1.70
CA PRO A 144 5.71 25.22 1.78
C PRO A 144 7.03 24.48 1.55
N ARG A 145 7.89 25.00 0.65
CA ARG A 145 9.18 24.40 0.33
C ARG A 145 10.16 24.46 1.49
N GLN A 146 10.05 25.44 2.38
CA GLN A 146 10.88 25.52 3.59
C GLN A 146 10.50 24.45 4.62
N PHE A 147 9.24 24.02 4.65
CA PHE A 147 8.77 22.95 5.54
C PHE A 147 9.12 21.55 5.03
N ARG A 148 9.42 21.40 3.73
CA ARG A 148 9.86 20.15 3.11
C ARG A 148 11.01 19.51 3.89
N ASP A 149 12.07 20.28 4.16
CA ASP A 149 13.29 19.73 4.77
C ASP A 149 13.06 19.35 6.25
N PHE A 150 12.04 19.92 6.88
CA PHE A 150 11.71 19.64 8.26
C PHE A 150 10.77 18.43 8.38
N ILE A 151 9.61 18.45 7.71
CA ILE A 151 8.51 17.51 7.98
C ILE A 151 8.61 16.25 7.09
N GLY A 152 8.91 16.41 5.80
CA GLY A 152 8.85 15.34 4.83
C GLY A 152 8.81 15.87 3.40
N LYS A 153 8.78 14.98 2.40
CA LYS A 153 8.76 15.40 1.00
C LYS A 153 7.39 16.04 0.67
N LEU A 154 7.39 17.35 0.42
CA LEU A 154 6.21 18.11 0.02
C LEU A 154 5.62 17.55 -1.29
N MET A 155 4.33 17.24 -1.27
CA MET A 155 3.54 16.82 -2.43
C MET A 155 2.71 17.98 -2.99
N GLU A 156 1.87 18.57 -2.13
CA GLU A 156 0.96 19.65 -2.49
C GLU A 156 0.69 20.56 -1.28
N TYR A 157 0.10 21.72 -1.52
CA TYR A 157 -0.30 22.66 -0.47
C TYR A 157 -1.55 23.43 -0.92
N ASP A 158 -2.31 23.94 0.05
CA ASP A 158 -3.53 24.69 -0.24
C ASP A 158 -3.20 26.12 -0.73
N VAL A 159 -3.20 26.29 -2.06
CA VAL A 159 -2.96 27.58 -2.73
C VAL A 159 -4.08 28.60 -2.45
N SER A 160 -5.29 28.14 -2.14
CA SER A 160 -6.43 29.04 -1.88
C SER A 160 -6.21 29.89 -0.63
N MET A 161 -5.51 29.34 0.38
CA MET A 161 -5.10 30.06 1.59
C MET A 161 -4.04 31.13 1.31
N VAL A 162 -3.11 30.83 0.39
CA VAL A 162 -2.07 31.78 -0.05
C VAL A 162 -2.71 32.99 -0.71
N ARG A 163 -3.67 32.74 -1.62
CA ARG A 163 -4.39 33.81 -2.35
C ARG A 163 -5.26 34.69 -1.46
N ARG A 164 -5.81 34.13 -0.38
CA ARG A 164 -6.66 34.87 0.57
C ARG A 164 -5.85 35.68 1.60
N GLY A 165 -4.55 35.41 1.79
CA GLY A 165 -3.63 36.22 2.60
C GLY A 165 -3.90 36.32 4.11
N ILE A 166 -5.05 35.85 4.58
CA ILE A 166 -5.56 36.02 5.95
C ILE A 166 -5.82 34.65 6.59
N SER A 167 -4.82 33.77 6.58
CA SER A 167 -4.91 32.51 7.33
C SER A 167 -3.79 32.43 8.37
N LYS A 168 -4.14 31.98 9.59
CA LYS A 168 -3.17 31.71 10.67
C LYS A 168 -2.53 30.32 10.53
N PHE A 169 -2.98 29.54 9.55
CA PHE A 169 -2.50 28.19 9.29
C PHE A 169 -2.49 27.86 7.80
N MET A 170 -1.75 26.81 7.45
CA MET A 170 -1.68 26.26 6.09
C MET A 170 -1.78 24.75 6.16
N TRP A 171 -2.49 24.15 5.21
CA TRP A 171 -2.42 22.72 4.97
C TRP A 171 -1.39 22.40 3.90
N ILE A 172 -0.50 21.47 4.23
CA ILE A 172 0.42 20.87 3.27
C ILE A 172 0.20 19.36 3.27
N ARG A 173 0.44 18.74 2.12
CA ARG A 173 0.46 17.29 1.99
C ARG A 173 1.90 16.84 1.82
N VAL A 174 2.33 15.92 2.66
CA VAL A 174 3.72 15.46 2.72
C VAL A 174 3.80 13.95 2.69
N VAL A 175 4.79 13.43 1.96
CA VAL A 175 5.23 12.04 2.09
C VAL A 175 6.19 11.97 3.27
N MET A 176 5.91 11.06 4.19
CA MET A 176 6.71 10.83 5.40
C MET A 176 7.16 9.38 5.48
N ASP A 177 8.42 9.18 5.87
CA ASP A 177 8.95 7.87 6.25
C ASP A 177 8.47 7.54 7.67
N ILE A 178 7.69 6.48 7.80
CA ILE A 178 7.04 6.11 9.06
C ILE A 178 7.98 5.38 10.02
N ARG A 179 9.16 4.97 9.54
CA ARG A 179 10.20 4.34 10.38
C ARG A 179 10.92 5.39 11.23
N LEU A 180 10.80 6.65 10.85
CA LEU A 180 11.39 7.77 11.55
C LEU A 180 10.37 8.40 12.52
N PRO A 181 10.79 8.77 13.74
CA PRO A 181 9.92 9.50 14.65
C PRO A 181 9.59 10.89 14.09
N LEU A 182 8.40 11.40 14.43
CA LEU A 182 8.04 12.78 14.10
C LEU A 182 9.02 13.75 14.74
N LYS A 183 9.55 14.69 13.95
CA LYS A 183 10.44 15.74 14.47
C LYS A 183 9.67 16.66 15.41
N ARG A 184 10.14 16.79 16.66
CA ARG A 184 9.51 17.61 17.70
C ARG A 184 10.09 19.02 17.81
N LYS A 185 11.35 19.19 17.42
CA LYS A 185 12.10 20.46 17.49
C LYS A 185 13.04 20.53 16.28
N LYS A 186 13.39 21.76 15.87
CA LYS A 186 14.46 22.03 14.91
C LYS A 186 15.80 22.05 15.62
#